data_AF-A0AAJ2FAN0-F1
#
_entry.id   AF-A0AAJ2FAN0-F1
#
_cell.length_a   1.000
_cell.length_b   1.000
_cell.length_c   1.000
_cell.angle_alpha   90.00
_cell.angle_beta   90.00
_cell.angle_gamma   90.00
#
_symmetry.space_group_name_H-M   'P 1'
#
loop_
_entity.id
_entity.type
_entity.pdbx_description
1 polymer ?
#
loop_
_entity_poly.entity_id
_entity_poly.type
_entity_poly.pdbx_seq_one_letter_code
_entity_poly.pdbx_strand_id
1 'polypeptide(L)' 'MQNQPALNDPDYEWHPRRVAFPRVGLLIDRNGVRTGVIWPGRYLVRKSRTFSKWIYRQPSAVRQL' A
#
# COMPACT_ATOMS: atom_id res chain seq x y z
N MET A 1 28.14 -3.77 18.66
CA MET A 1 26.71 -3.98 18.34
C MET A 1 26.60 -4.11 16.83
N GLN A 2 26.47 -5.32 16.31
CA GLN A 2 26.26 -5.54 14.88
C GLN A 2 24.90 -4.97 14.51
N ASN A 3 24.86 -3.92 13.69
CA ASN A 3 23.64 -3.47 13.04
C ASN A 3 23.18 -4.60 12.12
N GLN A 4 22.25 -5.42 12.61
CA GLN A 4 21.51 -6.34 11.76
C GLN A 4 20.95 -5.52 10.60
N PRO A 5 21.21 -5.90 9.34
CA PRO A 5 20.52 -5.27 8.23
C PRO A 5 19.04 -5.48 8.53
N ALA A 6 18.30 -4.38 8.72
CA ALA A 6 16.86 -4.45 8.90
C ALA A 6 16.36 -5.38 7.80
N LEU A 7 15.83 -6.55 8.17
CA LEU A 7 15.31 -7.53 7.23
C LEU A 7 14.47 -6.74 6.25
N ASN A 8 14.96 -6.62 5.01
CA ASN A 8 14.23 -6.05 3.89
C ASN A 8 13.11 -7.04 3.62
N ASP A 9 12.12 -7.06 4.51
CA ASP A 9 10.92 -7.83 4.38
C ASP A 9 10.21 -7.16 3.21
N PRO A 10 10.19 -7.80 2.03
CA PRO A 10 9.59 -7.18 0.86
C PRO A 10 8.13 -6.83 1.18
N ASP A 11 7.47 -7.58 2.06
CA ASP A 11 6.12 -7.28 2.54
C ASP A 11 5.93 -5.85 3.08
N TYR A 12 6.94 -5.22 3.69
CA TYR A 12 6.83 -3.84 4.21
C TYR A 12 7.11 -2.76 3.15
N GLU A 13 7.68 -3.14 2.02
CA GLU A 13 7.89 -2.26 0.88
C GLU A 13 6.65 -2.14 0.00
N TRP A 14 6.61 -1.09 -0.82
CA TRP A 14 5.51 -0.85 -1.74
C TRP A 14 5.67 -1.67 -3.01
N HIS A 15 4.77 -2.62 -3.24
CA HIS A 15 4.77 -3.48 -4.41
C HIS A 15 3.61 -3.21 -5.36
N PRO A 16 3.82 -3.23 -6.68
CA PRO A 16 2.73 -3.10 -7.64
C PRO A 16 1.80 -4.31 -7.56
N ARG A 17 0.50 -4.05 -7.42
CA ARG A 17 -0.55 -5.07 -7.42
C ARG A 17 -1.73 -4.61 -8.28
N ARG A 18 -2.24 -5.52 -9.11
CA ARG A 18 -3.50 -5.31 -9.82
C ARG A 18 -4.65 -5.85 -8.99
N VAL A 19 -5.67 -5.03 -8.81
CA VAL A 19 -6.94 -5.41 -8.19
C VAL A 19 -7.93 -5.66 -9.32
N ALA A 20 -8.46 -6.88 -9.41
CA ALA A 20 -9.41 -7.26 -10.46
C ALA A 20 -10.86 -7.09 -10.01
N PHE A 21 -11.13 -7.26 -8.71
CA PHE A 21 -12.46 -7.18 -8.13
C PHE A 21 -12.53 -6.09 -7.06
N PRO A 22 -13.65 -5.36 -6.95
CA PRO A 22 -13.83 -4.40 -5.88
C PRO A 22 -13.72 -5.11 -4.53
N ARG A 23 -12.94 -4.54 -3.60
CA ARG A 23 -12.80 -5.08 -2.25
C ARG A 23 -12.63 -3.97 -1.22
N VAL A 24 -13.08 -4.22 -0.01
CA VAL A 24 -12.83 -3.32 1.12
C VAL A 24 -11.40 -3.48 1.62
N GLY A 25 -10.70 -2.37 1.86
CA GLY A 25 -9.34 -2.38 2.39
C GLY A 25 -8.87 -1.01 2.89
N LEU A 26 -7.66 -0.97 3.41
CA LEU A 26 -7.03 0.29 3.83
C LEU A 26 -6.44 0.99 2.61
N LEU A 27 -6.90 2.21 2.35
CA LEU A 27 -6.36 3.11 1.36
C LEU A 27 -5.51 4.18 2.06
N ILE A 28 -4.32 4.46 1.53
CA ILE A 28 -3.52 5.60 1.96
C ILE A 28 -3.49 6.65 0.85
N ASP A 29 -3.74 7.88 1.26
CA ASP A 29 -3.69 9.09 0.43
C ASP A 29 -2.85 10.15 1.16
N ARG A 30 -2.68 11.35 0.57
CA ARG A 30 -1.98 12.47 1.22
C ARG A 30 -2.58 12.87 2.57
N ASN A 31 -3.87 12.61 2.78
CA ASN A 31 -4.59 12.92 4.02
C ASN A 31 -4.48 11.82 5.10
N GLY A 32 -3.77 10.73 4.82
CA GLY A 32 -3.58 9.61 5.75
C GLY A 32 -4.24 8.31 5.28
N VAL A 33 -4.39 7.38 6.23
CA VAL A 33 -4.94 6.03 5.99
C VAL A 33 -6.42 6.01 6.33
N ARG A 34 -7.26 5.53 5.40
CA ARG A 34 -8.70 5.33 5.60
C ARG A 34 -9.15 3.96 5.09
N THR A 35 -10.17 3.39 5.69
CA THR A 35 -10.84 2.20 5.13
C THR A 35 -11.76 2.65 3.99
N GLY A 36 -11.72 1.96 2.86
CA GLY A 36 -12.59 2.27 1.73
C GLY A 36 -12.66 1.15 0.70
N VAL A 37 -13.44 1.38 -0.35
CA VAL A 37 -13.56 0.45 -1.48
C VAL A 37 -12.39 0.67 -2.43
N ILE A 38 -11.63 -0.40 -2.67
CA ILE A 38 -10.56 -0.47 -3.66
C ILE A 38 -11.21 -0.95 -4.95
N TRP A 39 -11.35 -0.04 -5.92
CA TRP A 39 -11.87 -0.37 -7.24
C TRP A 39 -10.85 -1.17 -8.06
N PRO A 40 -11.28 -1.87 -9.13
CA PRO A 40 -10.36 -2.51 -10.05
C PRO A 40 -9.36 -1.52 -10.65
N GLY A 41 -8.09 -1.87 -10.68
CA GLY A 41 -7.04 -0.98 -11.14
C GLY A 41 -5.63 -1.37 -10.70
N ARG A 42 -4.67 -0.49 -10.98
CA ARG A 42 -3.28 -0.62 -10.53
C ARG A 42 -3.12 0.09 -9.20
N TYR A 43 -2.59 -0.62 -8.22
CA TYR A 43 -2.30 -0.12 -6.89
C TYR A 43 -0.87 -0.46 -6.51
N LEU A 44 -0.33 0.29 -5.57
CA LEU A 44 0.83 -0.13 -4.80
C LEU A 44 0.31 -0.64 -3.46
N VAL A 45 0.82 -1.78 -3.01
CA VAL A 45 0.41 -2.41 -1.75
C VAL A 45 1.61 -2.58 -0.84
N ARG A 46 1.42 -2.42 0.46
CA ARG A 46 2.40 -2.79 1.49
C ARG A 46 1.71 -3.32 2.73
N LYS A 47 2.40 -4.13 3.52
CA LYS A 47 1.95 -4.54 4.85
C LYS A 47 2.25 -3.42 5.86
N SER A 48 1.26 -3.05 6.65
CA SER A 48 1.46 -2.14 7.77
C SER A 48 2.06 -2.89 8.96
N ARG A 49 3.12 -2.34 9.56
CA ARG A 49 3.68 -2.83 10.82
C ARG A 49 2.72 -2.62 12.00
N THR A 50 2.01 -1.50 12.02
CA THR A 50 1.11 -1.13 13.12
C THR A 50 -0.25 -1.82 13.03
N PHE A 51 -0.82 -1.88 11.83
CA PHE A 51 -2.17 -2.42 11.65
C PHE A 51 -2.19 -3.91 11.32
N SER A 52 -1.03 -4.53 11.05
CA SER A 52 -0.91 -5.90 10.52
C SER A 52 -1.80 -6.17 9.29
N LYS A 53 -2.16 -5.10 8.56
CA LYS A 53 -3.07 -5.09 7.42
C LYS A 53 -2.37 -4.57 6.17
N TRP A 54 -2.84 -5.02 5.01
CA TRP A 54 -2.41 -4.49 3.71
C TRP A 54 -2.99 -3.10 3.47
N ILE A 55 -2.11 -2.15 3.19
CA ILE A 55 -2.45 -0.78 2.80
C ILE A 55 -2.23 -0.66 1.30
N TYR A 56 -3.21 -0.09 0.62
CA TYR A 56 -3.23 0.15 -0.81
C TYR A 56 -3.07 1.66 -1.04
N ARG A 57 -2.26 2.05 -2.01
CA ARG A 57 -2.26 3.41 -2.56
C ARG A 57 -2.47 3.32 -4.05
N GLN A 58 -3.18 4.28 -4.62
CA GLN A 58 -3.09 4.46 -6.06
C GLN A 58 -1.66 4.90 -6.36
N PRO A 59 -0.99 4.35 -7.40
CA PRO A 59 0.21 5.00 -7.92
C PRO A 59 -0.24 6.41 -8.23
N SER A 60 0.36 7.39 -7.56
CA SER A 60 0.14 8.78 -7.89
C SER A 60 0.45 8.90 -9.38
N ALA A 61 -0.57 8.88 -10.23
CA ALA A 61 -0.46 9.49 -11.52
C ALA A 61 0.04 10.88 -11.16
N VAL A 62 1.29 11.18 -11.58
CA VAL A 62 1.76 12.55 -11.69
C VAL A 62 0.55 13.31 -12.17
N ARG A 63 0.04 14.22 -11.34
CA ARG A 63 -1.06 15.13 -11.69
C ARG A 63 -0.67 15.69 -13.05
N GLN A 64 -1.25 15.16 -14.13
CA GLN A 64 -1.34 15.87 -15.39
C GLN A 64 -2.39 16.94 -15.11
N LEU A 65 -1.90 18.05 -14.56
CA LEU A 65 -2.48 19.36 -14.81
C LEU A 65 -1.82 19.89 -16.08
#